data_AF-A0A9D6AU40-F1
#
_entry.id   AF-A0A9D6AU40-F1
#
_cell.length_a   1.000
_cell.length_b   1.000
_cell.length_c   1.000
_cell.angle_alpha   90.00
_cell.angle_beta   90.00
_cell.angle_gamma   90.00
#
_symmetry.space_group_name_H-M   'P 1'
#
loop_
_entity.id
_entity.type
_entity.pdbx_description
1 polymer ?
#
loop_
_entity_poly.entity_id
_entity_poly.type
_entity_poly.pdbx_seq_one_letter_code
_entity_poly.pdbx_strand_id
1 'polypeptide(L)'
;MQYVALFTEEKHGFSVEFPDFPGCVTCGDTLDEAVDHAFEALAVFAEELAGQGGELPEPLTKKQLLALPEHAGKKAINVTVNGDGTDFEEFEMVMHAHLLGRIEKYCGQHGVSPADFLAVAAREAIKNDVFKD
;
A
#
# COMPACT_ATOMS: atom_id res chain seq x y z
N MET A 1 9.71 -9.48 -7.62
CA MET A 1 10.14 -10.22 -6.41
C MET A 1 8.98 -10.36 -5.43
N GLN A 2 9.04 -11.30 -4.48
CA GLN A 2 7.97 -11.56 -3.52
C GLN A 2 8.52 -11.51 -2.10
N TYR A 3 7.95 -10.65 -1.26
CA TYR A 3 8.31 -10.45 0.15
C TYR A 3 7.14 -10.78 1.07
N VAL A 4 7.44 -10.96 2.35
CA VAL A 4 6.43 -11.30 3.35
C VAL A 4 6.13 -10.08 4.21
N ALA A 5 4.89 -9.61 4.13
CA ALA A 5 4.35 -8.63 5.06
C ALA A 5 3.79 -9.34 6.30
N LEU A 6 4.12 -8.81 7.47
CA LEU A 6 3.60 -9.27 8.75
C LEU A 6 2.54 -8.30 9.26
N PHE A 7 1.35 -8.82 9.54
CA PHE A 7 0.20 -8.07 10.00
C PHE A 7 -0.03 -8.34 11.47
N THR A 8 -0.10 -7.28 12.25
CA THR A 8 -0.47 -7.30 13.66
C THR A 8 -1.86 -6.69 13.80
N GLU A 9 -2.76 -7.40 14.47
CA GLU A 9 -4.09 -6.87 14.77
C GLU A 9 -3.98 -5.88 15.93
N GLU A 10 -4.42 -4.65 15.69
CA GLU A 10 -4.41 -3.55 16.65
C GLU A 10 -5.84 -3.30 17.17
N LYS A 11 -5.97 -2.42 18.16
CA LYS A 11 -7.29 -2.03 18.69
C LYS A 11 -8.22 -1.44 17.61
N HIS A 12 -7.63 -0.77 16.62
CA HIS A 12 -8.33 -0.08 15.54
C HIS A 12 -7.63 -0.38 14.21
N GLY A 13 -7.80 -1.61 13.70
CA GLY A 13 -7.29 -2.03 12.40
C GLY A 13 -6.06 -2.94 12.48
N PHE A 14 -5.21 -2.86 11.46
CA PHE A 14 -4.01 -3.68 11.31
C PHE A 14 -2.79 -2.80 11.08
N SER A 15 -1.70 -3.11 11.78
CA SER A 15 -0.37 -2.60 11.46
C SER A 15 0.38 -3.63 10.61
N VAL A 16 1.16 -3.14 9.66
CA VAL A 16 1.91 -3.95 8.70
C VAL A 16 3.37 -3.54 8.70
N GLU A 17 4.25 -4.52 8.70
CA GLU A 17 5.70 -4.33 8.59
C GLU A 17 6.30 -5.36 7.64
N PHE A 18 7.43 -5.00 7.04
CA PHE A 18 8.24 -5.89 6.24
C PHE A 18 9.58 -6.16 6.95
N PRO A 19 9.82 -7.39 7.46
CA PRO A 19 11.08 -7.73 8.14
C PRO A 19 12.32 -7.52 7.25
N ASP A 20 12.18 -7.72 5.94
CA ASP A 20 13.24 -7.50 4.94
C ASP A 20 13.56 -6.00 4.75
N PHE A 21 12.63 -5.10 5.10
CA PHE A 21 12.73 -3.66 4.91
C PHE A 21 12.42 -2.92 6.21
N PRO A 22 13.36 -2.87 7.18
CA PRO A 22 13.15 -2.13 8.42
C PRO A 22 12.80 -0.67 8.13
N GLY A 23 11.62 -0.23 8.58
CA GLY A 23 11.09 1.11 8.32
C GLY A 23 10.01 1.17 7.22
N CYS A 24 9.86 0.13 6.41
CA CYS A 24 8.69 -0.03 5.54
C CYS A 24 7.52 -0.53 6.39
N VAL A 25 6.72 0.41 6.88
CA VAL A 25 5.55 0.16 7.72
C VAL A 25 4.33 0.87 7.16
N THR A 26 3.17 0.25 7.32
CA THR A 26 1.89 0.83 6.94
C THR A 26 0.77 0.29 7.83
N CYS A 27 -0.46 0.77 7.64
CA CYS A 27 -1.62 0.31 8.38
C CYS A 27 -2.89 0.42 7.54
N GLY A 28 -3.96 -0.23 7.99
CA GLY A 28 -5.31 -0.09 7.42
C GLY A 28 -6.37 -0.42 8.46
N ASP A 29 -7.56 0.17 8.33
CA ASP A 29 -8.65 -0.04 9.29
C ASP A 29 -9.24 -1.46 9.16
N THR A 30 -9.07 -2.07 8.00
CA THR A 30 -9.47 -3.45 7.70
C THR A 30 -8.29 -4.27 7.18
N LEU A 31 -8.41 -5.60 7.20
CA LEU A 31 -7.36 -6.47 6.68
C LEU A 31 -7.13 -6.22 5.17
N ASP A 32 -8.21 -6.07 4.41
CA ASP A 32 -8.12 -5.88 2.96
C ASP A 32 -7.45 -4.55 2.63
N GLU A 33 -7.84 -3.47 3.31
CA GLU A 33 -7.19 -2.16 3.17
C GLU A 33 -5.71 -2.21 3.57
N ALA A 34 -5.38 -2.88 4.67
CA ALA A 34 -3.99 -3.04 5.09
C ALA A 34 -3.16 -3.85 4.08
N VAL A 35 -3.77 -4.80 3.38
CA VAL A 35 -3.13 -5.53 2.28
C VAL A 35 -2.85 -4.60 1.11
N ASP A 36 -3.84 -3.84 0.65
CA ASP A 36 -3.67 -2.88 -0.45
C ASP A 36 -2.55 -1.88 -0.13
N HIS A 37 -2.57 -1.32 1.08
CA HIS A 37 -1.53 -0.40 1.54
C HIS A 37 -0.16 -1.08 1.65
N ALA A 38 -0.08 -2.39 1.93
CA ALA A 38 1.17 -3.12 1.97
C ALA A 38 1.83 -3.23 0.58
N PHE A 39 1.02 -3.47 -0.46
CA PHE A 39 1.52 -3.47 -1.85
C PHE A 39 2.10 -2.10 -2.22
N GLU A 40 1.36 -1.02 -1.93
CA GLU A 40 1.81 0.34 -2.22
C GLU A 40 3.06 0.73 -1.43
N ALA A 41 3.08 0.48 -0.13
CA ALA A 41 4.22 0.82 0.73
C ALA A 41 5.50 0.11 0.28
N LEU A 42 5.40 -1.16 -0.11
CA LEU A 42 6.56 -1.92 -0.62
C LEU A 42 7.02 -1.40 -1.97
N ALA A 43 6.09 -1.06 -2.87
CA ALA A 43 6.40 -0.50 -4.19
C ALA A 43 7.13 0.84 -4.07
N VAL A 44 6.61 1.77 -3.25
CA VAL A 44 7.25 3.07 -2.99
C VAL A 44 8.64 2.86 -2.39
N PHE A 45 8.77 2.00 -1.37
CA PHE A 45 10.06 1.74 -0.74
C PHE A 45 11.08 1.17 -1.74
N ALA A 46 10.65 0.24 -2.60
CA ALA A 46 11.50 -0.37 -3.62
C ALA A 46 11.98 0.66 -4.66
N GLU A 47 11.08 1.53 -5.12
CA GLU A 47 11.42 2.62 -6.04
C GLU A 47 12.43 3.60 -5.41
N GLU A 48 12.21 4.01 -4.16
CA GLU A 48 13.13 4.89 -3.43
C GLU A 48 14.53 4.24 -3.29
N LEU A 49 14.57 2.96 -2.93
CA LEU A 49 15.82 2.20 -2.80
C LEU A 49 16.56 2.13 -4.15
N ALA A 50 15.84 1.81 -5.23
CA ALA A 50 16.39 1.76 -6.58
C ALA A 50 16.91 3.14 -7.03
N GLY A 51 16.19 4.22 -6.72
CA GLY A 51 16.60 5.61 -7.01
C GLY A 51 17.87 6.03 -6.28
N GLN A 52 18.17 5.42 -5.13
CA GLN A 52 19.42 5.60 -4.38
C GLN A 52 20.55 4.67 -4.85
N GLY A 53 20.31 3.83 -5.86
CA GLY A 53 21.25 2.83 -6.35
C GLY A 53 21.39 1.60 -5.46
N GLY A 54 20.43 1.38 -4.55
CA GLY A 54 20.34 0.18 -3.74
C GLY A 54 19.72 -1.00 -4.51
N GLU A 55 19.98 -2.21 -4.03
CA GLU A 55 19.37 -3.44 -4.54
C GLU A 55 18.38 -3.99 -3.52
N LEU A 56 17.29 -4.58 -4.02
CA LEU A 56 16.33 -5.27 -3.18
C LEU A 56 16.98 -6.52 -2.54
N PRO A 57 16.83 -6.74 -1.22
CA PRO A 57 17.42 -7.88 -0.51
C PRO A 57 16.81 -9.21 -0.96
N GLU A 58 17.51 -10.32 -0.71
CA GLU A 58 16.93 -11.65 -0.92
C GLU A 58 15.71 -11.87 0.01
N PRO A 59 14.54 -12.27 -0.52
CA PRO A 59 13.34 -12.38 0.31
C PRO A 59 13.40 -13.52 1.34
N LEU A 60 13.02 -13.23 2.57
CA LEU A 60 12.77 -14.24 3.58
C LEU A 60 11.47 -15.02 3.30
N THR A 61 11.50 -16.33 3.58
CA THR A 61 10.30 -17.17 3.43
C THR A 61 9.37 -17.04 4.64
N LYS A 62 8.06 -17.21 4.43
CA LYS A 62 7.07 -17.27 5.53
C LYS A 62 7.47 -18.24 6.65
N LYS A 63 8.08 -19.37 6.28
CA LYS A 63 8.51 -20.39 7.25
C LYS A 63 9.63 -19.90 8.15
N GLN A 64 10.59 -19.13 7.62
CA GLN A 64 11.68 -18.56 8.42
C GLN A 64 11.14 -17.51 9.40
N LEU A 65 10.24 -16.65 8.93
CA LEU A 65 9.67 -15.57 9.74
C LEU A 65 8.75 -16.12 10.84
N LEU A 66 7.80 -17.00 10.50
CA LEU A 66 6.85 -17.54 11.49
C LEU A 66 7.51 -18.47 12.53
N ALA A 67 8.76 -18.89 12.33
CA ALA A 67 9.52 -19.64 13.32
C ALA A 67 10.09 -18.74 14.44
N LEU A 68 10.15 -17.43 14.23
CA LEU A 68 10.66 -16.47 15.21
C LEU A 68 9.58 -16.16 16.27
N PRO A 69 9.90 -16.23 17.57
CA PRO A 69 8.93 -15.97 18.64
C PRO A 69 8.31 -14.57 18.60
N GLU A 70 9.06 -13.57 18.11
CA GLU A 70 8.62 -12.18 17.99
C GLU A 70 7.52 -11.97 16.92
N HIS A 71 7.36 -12.93 16.01
CA HIS A 71 6.33 -12.93 14.96
C HIS A 71 5.16 -13.86 15.31
N ALA A 72 5.16 -14.46 16.50
CA ALA A 72 4.09 -15.33 16.95
C ALA A 72 2.75 -14.56 17.01
N GLY A 73 1.73 -15.10 16.34
CA GLY A 73 0.39 -14.50 16.28
C GLY A 73 0.19 -13.47 15.16
N LYS A 74 1.25 -13.05 14.45
CA LYS A 74 1.13 -12.18 13.27
C LYS A 74 0.61 -12.98 12.07
N LYS A 75 -0.21 -12.36 11.21
CA LYS A 75 -0.59 -12.95 9.91
C LYS A 75 0.48 -12.63 8.89
N ALA A 76 0.93 -13.63 8.12
CA ALA A 76 1.94 -13.47 7.09
C ALA A 76 1.32 -13.54 5.70
N ILE A 77 1.44 -12.46 4.92
CA ILE A 77 0.90 -12.33 3.55
C ILE A 77 2.04 -12.07 2.59
N ASN A 78 1.97 -12.68 1.40
CA ASN A 78 2.99 -12.46 0.37
C ASN A 78 2.58 -11.24 -0.45
N VAL A 79 3.52 -10.32 -0.61
CA VAL A 79 3.38 -9.10 -1.41
C VAL A 79 4.41 -9.17 -2.53
N THR A 80 3.96 -8.98 -3.76
CA THR A 80 4.83 -8.99 -4.94
C THR A 80 5.13 -7.54 -5.32
N VAL A 81 6.39 -7.27 -5.67
CA VAL A 81 6.87 -5.96 -6.12
C VAL A 81 7.87 -6.15 -7.26
N ASN A 82 7.83 -5.34 -8.30
CA ASN A 82 8.82 -5.35 -9.38
C ASN A 82 10.04 -4.53 -8.98
N GLY A 83 9.83 -3.38 -8.33
CA GLY A 83 10.87 -2.54 -7.74
C GLY A 83 11.69 -1.72 -8.74
N ASP A 84 11.24 -1.68 -9.99
CA ASP A 84 11.80 -0.88 -11.08
C ASP A 84 10.86 0.27 -11.50
N GLY A 85 9.88 0.59 -10.64
CA GLY A 85 8.84 1.59 -10.90
C GLY A 85 7.66 1.09 -11.74
N THR A 86 7.70 -0.16 -12.25
CA THR A 86 6.60 -0.73 -13.04
C THR A 86 5.42 -1.22 -12.21
N ASP A 87 5.51 -1.11 -10.88
CA ASP A 87 4.40 -1.38 -9.97
C ASP A 87 3.31 -0.28 -10.03
N PHE A 88 3.61 0.86 -10.67
CA PHE A 88 2.67 1.97 -10.86
C PHE A 88 2.32 2.14 -12.34
N GLU A 89 1.02 2.28 -12.62
CA GLU A 89 0.52 2.58 -13.96
C GLU A 89 -0.16 3.95 -13.98
N GLU A 90 0.35 4.85 -14.81
CA GLU A 90 -0.31 6.13 -15.11
C GLU A 90 -1.42 5.92 -16.15
N PHE A 91 -2.59 6.50 -15.90
CA PHE A 91 -3.71 6.45 -16.84
C PHE A 91 -4.35 7.83 -17.05
N GLU A 92 -4.85 8.07 -18.25
CA GLU A 92 -5.60 9.28 -18.60
C GLU A 92 -7.11 9.05 -18.45
N MET A 93 -7.83 10.06 -17.95
CA MET A 93 -9.29 10.01 -17.81
C MET A 93 -9.95 11.36 -18.13
N VAL A 94 -11.24 11.33 -18.45
CA VAL A 94 -12.04 12.53 -18.75
C VAL A 94 -13.17 12.67 -17.74
N MET A 95 -13.35 13.87 -17.19
CA MET A 95 -14.45 14.21 -16.28
C MET A 95 -14.94 15.64 -16.48
N HIS A 96 -16.08 15.98 -15.88
CA HIS A 96 -16.65 17.32 -15.99
C HIS A 96 -15.77 18.38 -15.29
N ALA A 97 -15.45 19.48 -15.98
CA ALA A 97 -14.51 20.52 -15.52
C ALA A 97 -14.86 21.10 -14.13
N HIS A 98 -16.15 21.27 -13.83
CA HIS A 98 -16.58 21.77 -12.51
C HIS A 98 -16.31 20.77 -11.37
N LEU A 99 -16.34 19.46 -11.64
CA LEU A 99 -15.99 18.46 -10.63
C LEU A 99 -14.47 18.43 -10.41
N LEU A 100 -13.69 18.44 -11.49
CA LEU A 100 -12.23 18.49 -11.42
C LEU A 100 -11.75 19.68 -10.58
N GLY A 101 -12.25 20.89 -10.84
CA GLY A 101 -11.87 22.07 -10.06
C GLY A 101 -12.28 21.99 -8.58
N ARG A 102 -13.33 21.23 -8.23
CA ARG A 102 -13.69 20.98 -6.82
C ARG A 102 -12.71 20.01 -6.16
N ILE A 103 -12.29 18.97 -6.88
CA ILE A 103 -11.29 18.00 -6.41
C ILE A 103 -9.96 18.72 -6.17
N GLU A 104 -9.47 19.46 -7.16
CA GLU A 104 -8.20 20.20 -7.06
C GLU A 104 -8.19 21.20 -5.89
N LYS A 105 -9.31 21.93 -5.70
CA LYS A 105 -9.44 22.84 -4.56
C LYS A 105 -9.39 22.11 -3.22
N TYR A 106 -10.07 20.96 -3.10
CA TYR A 106 -10.05 20.16 -1.89
C TYR A 106 -8.64 19.62 -1.62
N CYS A 107 -8.00 19.03 -2.63
CA CYS A 107 -6.62 18.56 -2.59
C CYS A 107 -5.65 19.64 -2.10
N GLY A 108 -5.74 20.85 -2.66
CA GLY A 108 -4.91 22.00 -2.24
C GLY A 108 -5.14 22.46 -0.80
N GLN A 109 -6.36 22.34 -0.28
CA GLN A 109 -6.67 22.68 1.13
C GLN A 109 -6.15 21.65 2.13
N HIS A 110 -6.01 20.39 1.69
CA HIS A 110 -5.59 19.27 2.54
C HIS A 110 -4.14 18.82 2.30
N GLY A 111 -3.44 19.39 1.31
CA GLY A 111 -2.06 19.04 0.99
C GLY A 111 -1.89 17.65 0.40
N VAL A 112 -2.90 17.14 -0.31
CA VAL A 112 -2.89 15.81 -0.96
C VAL A 112 -2.92 15.98 -2.48
N SER A 113 -2.38 15.02 -3.23
CA SER A 113 -2.48 15.05 -4.69
C SER A 113 -3.88 14.64 -5.17
N PRO A 114 -4.29 15.01 -6.39
CA PRO A 114 -5.50 14.47 -7.01
C PRO A 114 -5.46 12.94 -7.18
N ALA A 115 -4.28 12.35 -7.41
CA ALA A 115 -4.10 10.91 -7.50
C ALA A 115 -4.41 10.22 -6.16
N ASP A 116 -3.87 10.73 -5.05
CA ASP A 116 -4.16 10.20 -3.70
C ASP A 116 -5.65 10.29 -3.38
N PHE A 117 -6.27 11.44 -3.72
CA PHE A 117 -7.70 11.63 -3.53
C PHE A 117 -8.51 10.59 -4.31
N LEU A 118 -8.16 10.36 -5.59
CA LEU A 118 -8.86 9.41 -6.44
C LEU A 118 -8.63 7.97 -5.98
N ALA A 119 -7.43 7.62 -5.51
CA ALA A 119 -7.13 6.31 -4.94
C ALA A 119 -8.01 6.03 -3.71
N VAL A 120 -8.06 6.97 -2.75
CA VAL A 120 -8.92 6.86 -1.57
C VAL A 120 -10.40 6.77 -1.97
N ALA A 121 -10.85 7.63 -2.88
CA ALA A 121 -12.23 7.63 -3.34
C ALA A 121 -12.60 6.33 -4.06
N ALA A 122 -11.69 5.76 -4.85
CA ALA A 122 -11.89 4.49 -5.55
C ALA A 122 -12.01 3.32 -4.56
N ARG A 123 -11.11 3.25 -3.56
CA ARG A 123 -11.20 2.20 -2.51
C ARG A 123 -12.52 2.29 -1.76
N GLU A 124 -12.95 3.49 -1.37
CA GLU A 124 -14.22 3.67 -0.67
C GLU A 124 -15.43 3.32 -1.56
N ALA A 125 -15.37 3.65 -2.85
CA ALA A 125 -16.40 3.29 -3.82
C ALA A 125 -16.51 1.76 -4.01
N ILE A 126 -15.37 1.06 -4.08
CA ILE A 126 -15.30 -0.41 -4.20
C ILE A 126 -15.84 -1.07 -2.93
N LYS A 127 -15.38 -0.62 -1.75
CA LYS A 127 -15.78 -1.14 -0.44
C LYS A 127 -17.29 -1.05 -0.21
N ASN A 128 -17.90 0.06 -0.61
CA ASN A 128 -19.35 0.27 -0.46
C ASN A 128 -20.16 -0.28 -1.63
N ASP A 129 -19.52 -0.88 -2.64
CA ASP A 129 -20.16 -1.42 -3.84
C ASP A 129 -21.14 -0.40 -4.45
N VAL A 130 -20.68 0.85 -4.66
CA VAL A 130 -21.56 2.00 -4.97
C VAL A 130 -22.31 1.89 -6.31
N PHE A 131 -22.00 0.88 -7.11
CA PHE A 131 -22.65 0.56 -8.37
C PHE A 131 -23.61 -0.64 -8.27
N LYS A 132 -23.78 -1.22 -7.08
CA LYS A 132 -24.77 -2.27 -6.85
C LYS A 132 -26.16 -1.65 -6.72
N ASP A 133 -27.09 -2.14 -7.54
CA ASP A 133 -28.52 -1.79 -7.47
C ASP A 133 -29.18 -2.25 -6.15
#